data_AF-A0A933C9I0-F1
#
_entry.id   AF-A0A933C9I0-F1
#
_cell.length_a   1.000
_cell.length_b   1.000
_cell.length_c   1.000
_cell.angle_alpha   90.00
_cell.angle_beta   90.00
_cell.angle_gamma   90.00
#
_symmetry.space_group_name_H-M   'P 1'
#
loop_
_entity.id
_entity.type
_entity.pdbx_description
1 polymer ?
#
loop_
_entity_poly.entity_id
_entity_poly.type
_entity_poly.pdbx_seq_one_letter_code
_entity_poly.pdbx_strand_id
1 'polypeptide(L)'
;MKNRASFVLLAVAVSFLAPARGRAGPLPEGSFKGTTPFLGGPDVMALLVRKDPGNPSAYYAVLAEYDRLCGIPAPERLKITRWVPRLYAYRAEEIGRDRYAMKPLRVSAAGDIEVDGQAVADSLTLAKPGTMDGATLIRFNRNSVTTAETVTFSGRAGSTWEDYVPGKYFGSKDASGGDYLKKDVNMTLSPDKVADFFQQDIRGQFQVAEKAPGMFTFAAKSPGNLGNDKVVTRIGVFVDIVNWKPIFTTEELLLINPDDARDVGFYYERR
;
A
#
# COMPACT_ATOMS: atom_id res chain seq x y z
N MET A 1 52.94 -56.03 10.48
CA MET A 1 51.62 -55.72 9.87
C MET A 1 50.56 -56.41 10.73
N LYS A 2 49.54 -55.82 11.35
CA LYS A 2 48.81 -54.55 11.20
C LYS A 2 48.34 -54.08 12.58
N ASN A 3 48.50 -52.79 12.88
CA ASN A 3 47.85 -52.13 14.02
C ASN A 3 46.34 -52.04 13.78
N ARG A 4 45.53 -52.39 14.78
CA ARG A 4 44.09 -52.07 14.81
C ARG A 4 43.90 -50.87 15.73
N ALA A 5 43.59 -49.72 15.15
CA ALA A 5 43.14 -48.54 15.88
C ALA A 5 41.63 -48.62 16.07
N SER A 6 41.19 -48.63 17.33
CA SER A 6 39.79 -48.47 17.71
C SER A 6 39.42 -46.98 17.61
N PHE A 7 38.48 -46.63 16.74
CA PHE A 7 37.90 -45.29 16.71
C PHE A 7 36.74 -45.23 17.72
N VAL A 8 36.90 -44.42 18.76
CA VAL A 8 35.81 -43.99 19.64
C VAL A 8 35.10 -42.85 18.92
N LEU A 9 33.84 -43.07 18.51
CA LEU A 9 32.99 -42.04 17.94
C LEU A 9 32.38 -41.23 19.09
N LEU A 10 32.89 -40.02 19.34
CA LEU A 10 32.29 -39.08 20.29
C LEU A 10 31.11 -38.39 19.60
N ALA A 11 29.89 -38.85 19.85
CA ALA A 11 28.69 -38.19 19.40
C ALA A 11 28.46 -36.93 20.25
N VAL A 12 28.78 -35.75 19.69
CA VAL A 12 28.42 -34.47 20.27
C VAL A 12 26.92 -34.27 20.06
N ALA A 13 26.13 -34.48 21.10
CA ALA A 13 24.73 -34.07 21.15
C ALA A 13 24.68 -32.53 21.22
N VAL A 14 24.47 -31.89 20.07
CA VAL A 14 24.16 -30.46 20.03
C VAL A 14 22.70 -30.30 20.44
N SER A 15 22.48 -30.03 21.73
CA SER A 15 21.18 -29.61 22.23
C SER A 15 20.87 -28.21 21.68
N PHE A 16 20.10 -28.15 20.59
CA PHE A 16 19.45 -26.92 20.16
C PHE A 16 18.39 -26.57 21.21
N LEU A 17 18.75 -25.66 22.13
CA LEU A 17 17.77 -24.92 22.92
C LEU A 17 16.89 -24.15 21.93
N ALA A 18 15.70 -24.69 21.65
CA ALA A 18 14.67 -23.96 20.94
C ALA A 18 14.40 -22.66 21.72
N PRO A 19 14.51 -21.47 21.11
CA PRO A 19 14.18 -20.24 21.80
C PRO A 19 12.73 -20.34 22.28
N ALA A 20 12.51 -20.04 23.57
CA ALA A 20 11.18 -19.97 24.15
C ALA A 20 10.28 -19.14 23.23
N ARG A 21 9.16 -19.74 22.80
CA ARG A 21 8.17 -19.16 21.89
C ARG A 21 7.47 -17.97 22.57
N GLY A 22 8.16 -16.84 22.69
CA GLY A 22 7.50 -15.55 22.83
C GLY A 22 6.67 -15.33 21.56
N ARG A 23 5.36 -15.28 21.71
CA ARG A 23 4.40 -15.09 20.61
C ARG A 23 4.79 -13.80 19.87
N ALA A 24 5.04 -13.90 18.56
CA ALA A 24 5.20 -12.72 17.71
C ALA A 24 3.96 -11.84 17.82
N GLY A 25 4.12 -10.52 17.77
CA GLY A 25 2.99 -9.61 17.78
C GLY A 25 2.40 -9.52 16.36
N PRO A 26 1.07 -9.49 16.20
CA PRO A 26 0.47 -9.30 14.89
C PRO A 26 0.93 -7.97 14.28
N LEU A 27 0.98 -7.89 12.95
CA LEU A 27 1.17 -6.60 12.28
C LEU A 27 -0.01 -5.70 12.69
N PRO A 28 0.24 -4.49 13.25
CA PRO A 28 -0.85 -3.63 13.68
C PRO A 28 -1.55 -3.00 12.48
N GLU A 29 -2.87 -2.85 12.58
CA GLU A 29 -3.68 -2.19 11.55
C GLU A 29 -3.64 -0.66 11.69
N GLY A 30 -3.92 0.03 10.57
CA GLY A 30 -4.04 1.48 10.47
C GLY A 30 -2.95 2.11 9.60
N SER A 31 -2.73 3.41 9.79
CA SER A 31 -1.82 4.22 8.95
C SER A 31 -0.58 4.65 9.73
N PHE A 32 0.60 4.43 9.16
CA PHE A 32 1.88 4.63 9.83
C PHE A 32 2.83 5.47 8.98
N LYS A 33 3.51 6.43 9.63
CA LYS A 33 4.41 7.33 8.93
C LYS A 33 5.79 6.69 8.77
N GLY A 34 6.24 6.58 7.53
CA GLY A 34 7.57 6.19 7.10
C GLY A 34 8.43 7.38 6.71
N THR A 35 9.75 7.25 6.86
CA THR A 35 10.74 8.18 6.31
C THR A 35 11.87 7.42 5.65
N THR A 36 12.40 7.95 4.56
CA THR A 36 13.59 7.42 3.88
C THR A 36 14.58 8.55 3.59
N PRO A 37 15.91 8.29 3.65
CA PRO A 37 16.94 9.28 3.33
C PRO A 37 17.23 9.42 1.82
N PHE A 38 16.49 8.71 0.96
CA PHE A 38 16.73 8.71 -0.48
C PHE A 38 16.45 10.10 -1.08
N LEU A 39 17.37 10.62 -1.92
CA LEU A 39 17.26 11.87 -2.71
C LEU A 39 17.07 13.21 -1.94
N GLY A 40 17.93 13.50 -0.95
CA GLY A 40 18.21 14.90 -0.56
C GLY A 40 17.19 15.57 0.38
N GLY A 41 16.22 14.82 0.90
CA GLY A 41 15.30 15.23 1.96
C GLY A 41 14.58 14.00 2.54
N PRO A 42 13.89 14.10 3.70
CA PRO A 42 13.11 13.00 4.23
C PRO A 42 11.83 12.83 3.41
N ASP A 43 11.90 12.06 2.32
CA ASP A 43 10.71 11.52 1.63
C ASP A 43 9.83 10.85 2.69
N VAL A 44 8.55 11.21 2.67
CA VAL A 44 7.56 10.80 3.66
C VAL A 44 6.64 9.80 3.03
N MET A 45 6.40 8.70 3.73
CA MET A 45 5.52 7.65 3.27
C MET A 45 4.45 7.37 4.30
N ALA A 46 3.27 6.93 3.86
CA ALA A 46 2.26 6.32 4.69
C ALA A 46 2.20 4.84 4.33
N LEU A 47 2.36 3.96 5.31
CA LEU A 47 1.99 2.55 5.20
C LEU A 47 0.61 2.38 5.82
N LEU A 48 -0.39 2.10 4.99
CA LEU A 48 -1.73 1.75 5.41
C LEU A 48 -1.84 0.23 5.46
N VAL A 49 -2.34 -0.33 6.57
CA VAL A 49 -2.42 -1.78 6.80
C VAL A 49 -3.83 -2.17 7.24
N ARG A 50 -4.39 -3.20 6.59
CA ARG A 50 -5.65 -3.86 6.96
C ARG A 50 -5.43 -5.37 7.04
N LYS A 51 -6.05 -6.03 8.02
CA LYS A 51 -5.95 -7.47 8.18
C LYS A 51 -6.78 -8.22 7.13
N ASP A 52 -6.29 -9.36 6.64
CA ASP A 52 -7.08 -10.27 5.83
C ASP A 52 -8.08 -11.03 6.75
N PRO A 53 -9.40 -10.86 6.58
CA PRO A 53 -10.39 -11.53 7.43
C PRO A 53 -10.44 -13.05 7.18
N GLY A 54 -10.01 -13.50 6.00
CA GLY A 54 -9.96 -14.92 5.63
C GLY A 54 -8.65 -15.61 5.98
N ASN A 55 -7.58 -14.85 6.27
CA ASN A 55 -6.27 -15.39 6.61
C ASN A 55 -5.64 -14.61 7.78
N PRO A 56 -5.60 -15.17 9.00
CA PRO A 56 -5.14 -14.46 10.19
C PRO A 56 -3.64 -14.13 10.19
N SER A 57 -2.84 -14.71 9.31
CA SER A 57 -1.41 -14.44 9.14
C SER A 57 -1.08 -13.55 7.94
N ALA A 58 -2.11 -13.04 7.25
CA ALA A 58 -1.97 -12.15 6.11
C ALA A 58 -2.64 -10.80 6.34
N TYR A 59 -2.10 -9.80 5.64
CA TYR A 59 -2.58 -8.43 5.65
C TYR A 59 -2.52 -7.87 4.23
N TYR A 60 -3.33 -6.87 3.97
CA TYR A 60 -3.21 -6.01 2.80
C TYR A 60 -2.57 -4.70 3.23
N ALA A 61 -1.70 -4.17 2.39
CA ALA A 61 -1.02 -2.93 2.68
C ALA A 61 -0.88 -2.05 1.44
N VAL A 62 -0.88 -0.74 1.67
CA VAL A 62 -0.59 0.28 0.67
C VAL A 62 0.55 1.15 1.20
N LEU A 63 1.62 1.28 0.42
CA LEU A 63 2.69 2.23 0.69
C LEU A 63 2.53 3.41 -0.26
N ALA A 64 2.33 4.59 0.28
CA ALA A 64 2.08 5.80 -0.50
C ALA A 64 3.03 6.93 -0.08
N GLU A 65 3.75 7.51 -1.04
CA GLU A 65 4.58 8.69 -0.82
C GLU A 65 3.75 9.97 -0.83
N TYR A 66 4.11 10.93 0.02
CA TYR A 66 3.36 12.17 0.14
C TYR A 66 4.20 13.38 0.54
N ASP A 67 3.70 14.57 0.18
CA ASP A 67 4.28 15.83 0.60
C ASP A 67 3.64 16.37 1.88
N ARG A 68 4.44 17.03 2.71
CA ARG A 68 4.01 17.71 3.95
C ARG A 68 4.01 19.22 3.77
N LEU A 69 3.15 19.90 4.52
CA LEU A 69 3.22 21.36 4.69
C LEU A 69 4.49 21.71 5.47
N CYS A 70 5.48 22.29 4.80
CA CYS A 70 6.68 22.84 5.43
C CYS A 70 6.33 24.06 6.31
N GLY A 71 6.98 24.20 7.45
CA GLY A 71 6.93 25.43 8.26
C GLY A 71 5.91 25.46 9.41
N ILE A 72 5.06 24.44 9.59
CA ILE A 72 4.13 24.39 10.73
C ILE A 72 4.77 23.62 11.92
N PRO A 73 4.70 24.14 13.17
CA PRO A 73 5.18 23.42 14.36
C PRO A 73 4.37 22.15 14.65
N ALA A 74 4.95 21.20 15.39
CA ALA A 74 4.21 20.04 15.89
C ALA A 74 3.13 20.46 16.91
N PRO A 75 1.96 19.80 17.00
CA PRO A 75 1.60 18.47 16.45
C PRO A 75 1.05 18.47 15.00
N GLU A 76 0.93 19.64 14.36
CA GLU A 76 0.28 19.81 13.07
C GLU A 76 1.10 19.31 11.86
N ARG A 77 2.31 18.78 12.09
CA ARG A 77 3.22 18.21 11.06
C ARG A 77 2.78 16.84 10.49
N LEU A 78 1.66 16.29 10.95
CA LEU A 78 1.07 15.07 10.41
C LEU A 78 0.24 15.31 9.14
N LYS A 79 0.03 16.59 8.76
CA LYS A 79 -0.78 17.00 7.61
C LYS A 79 -0.13 16.54 6.30
N ILE A 80 -0.79 15.60 5.62
CA ILE A 80 -0.52 15.29 4.22
C ILE A 80 -1.11 16.42 3.37
N THR A 81 -0.34 16.93 2.41
CA THR A 81 -0.79 18.02 1.53
C THR A 81 -1.24 17.53 0.17
N ARG A 82 -0.56 16.51 -0.34
CA ARG A 82 -0.85 15.81 -1.59
C ARG A 82 -0.08 14.50 -1.59
N TRP A 83 -0.58 13.51 -2.31
CA TRP A 83 0.22 12.33 -2.64
C TRP A 83 1.21 12.64 -3.75
N VAL A 84 2.37 12.00 -3.66
CA VAL A 84 3.36 11.94 -4.72
C VAL A 84 3.03 10.69 -5.55
N PRO A 85 3.19 10.70 -6.89
CA PRO A 85 2.90 9.55 -7.72
C PRO A 85 4.01 8.51 -7.55
N ARG A 86 3.95 7.79 -6.43
CA ARG A 86 4.77 6.63 -6.10
C ARG A 86 4.04 5.76 -5.07
N LEU A 87 3.13 4.91 -5.55
CA LEU A 87 2.27 4.07 -4.72
C LEU A 87 2.46 2.58 -5.02
N TYR A 88 2.32 1.77 -3.99
CA TYR A 88 2.49 0.32 -4.06
C TYR A 88 1.37 -0.38 -3.27
N ALA A 89 0.88 -1.50 -3.79
CA ALA A 89 -0.08 -2.36 -3.12
C ALA A 89 0.55 -3.73 -2.84
N TYR A 90 0.35 -4.25 -1.63
CA TYR A 90 0.99 -5.47 -1.15
C TYR A 90 0.02 -6.40 -0.44
N ARG A 91 0.34 -7.69 -0.50
CA ARG A 91 -0.04 -8.68 0.50
C ARG A 91 1.14 -8.88 1.44
N ALA A 92 0.97 -8.58 2.73
CA ALA A 92 1.96 -8.88 3.75
C ALA A 92 1.70 -10.25 4.38
N GLU A 93 2.69 -11.11 4.43
CA GLU A 93 2.59 -12.44 5.03
C GLU A 93 3.70 -12.66 6.05
N GLU A 94 3.35 -13.18 7.23
CA GLU A 94 4.34 -13.51 8.26
C GLU A 94 5.30 -14.60 7.78
N ILE A 95 6.61 -14.31 7.77
CA ILE A 95 7.68 -15.25 7.39
C ILE A 95 8.57 -15.62 8.57
N GLY A 96 8.30 -15.05 9.73
CA GLY A 96 9.02 -15.30 10.96
C GLY A 96 8.61 -14.32 12.04
N ARG A 97 9.15 -14.50 13.24
CA ARG A 97 8.84 -13.63 14.37
C ARG A 97 9.12 -12.17 14.02
N ASP A 98 8.06 -11.36 14.06
CA ASP A 98 8.10 -9.92 13.80
C ASP A 98 8.61 -9.56 12.38
N ARG A 99 8.55 -10.50 11.43
CA ARG A 99 9.03 -10.36 10.05
C ARG A 99 7.95 -10.74 9.04
N TYR A 100 7.78 -9.89 8.04
CA TYR A 100 6.75 -10.01 7.02
C TYR A 100 7.35 -9.87 5.63
N ALA A 101 6.96 -10.75 4.72
CA ALA A 101 7.19 -10.58 3.29
C ALA A 101 6.05 -9.74 2.73
N MET A 102 6.39 -8.58 2.16
CA MET A 102 5.48 -7.66 1.50
C MET A 102 5.47 -7.98 0.00
N LYS A 103 4.53 -8.81 -0.43
CA LYS A 103 4.47 -9.32 -1.81
C LYS A 103 3.65 -8.37 -2.67
N PRO A 104 4.22 -7.79 -3.75
CA PRO A 104 3.48 -6.90 -4.64
C PRO A 104 2.21 -7.57 -5.18
N LEU A 105 1.15 -6.78 -5.30
CA LEU A 105 -0.12 -7.22 -5.87
C LEU A 105 -0.22 -6.86 -7.34
N ARG A 106 -1.11 -7.54 -8.05
CA ARG A 106 -1.57 -7.20 -9.41
C ARG A 106 -3.04 -7.55 -9.60
N VAL A 107 -3.62 -7.04 -10.68
CA VAL A 107 -4.95 -7.45 -11.14
C VAL A 107 -4.79 -8.61 -12.12
N SER A 108 -5.51 -9.70 -11.89
CA SER A 108 -5.51 -10.88 -12.75
C SER A 108 -6.29 -10.63 -14.03
N ALA A 109 -6.15 -11.51 -15.04
CA ALA A 109 -6.97 -11.45 -16.25
C ALA A 109 -8.48 -11.62 -15.98
N ALA A 110 -8.86 -12.23 -14.86
CA ALA A 110 -10.24 -12.37 -14.41
C ALA A 110 -10.76 -11.15 -13.63
N GLY A 111 -9.90 -10.15 -13.38
CA GLY A 111 -10.24 -8.97 -12.58
C GLY A 111 -10.22 -9.21 -11.08
N ASP A 112 -9.44 -10.19 -10.60
CA ASP A 112 -9.20 -10.43 -9.17
C ASP A 112 -7.88 -9.78 -8.72
N ILE A 113 -7.71 -9.58 -7.41
CA ILE A 113 -6.43 -9.16 -6.83
C ILE A 113 -5.63 -10.39 -6.43
N GLU A 114 -4.40 -10.50 -6.93
CA GLU A 114 -3.51 -11.61 -6.63
C GLU A 114 -2.07 -11.13 -6.38
N VAL A 115 -1.26 -11.99 -5.78
CA VAL A 115 0.18 -11.75 -5.63
C VAL A 115 0.84 -11.83 -7.01
N ASP A 116 1.70 -10.85 -7.31
CA ASP A 116 2.59 -10.94 -8.45
C ASP A 116 3.76 -11.88 -8.13
N GLY A 117 3.67 -13.13 -8.59
CA GLY A 117 4.71 -14.13 -8.41
C GLY A 117 6.02 -13.86 -9.15
N GLN A 118 6.05 -12.88 -10.07
CA GLN A 118 7.29 -12.48 -10.74
C GLN A 118 8.02 -11.34 -10.01
N ALA A 119 7.31 -10.60 -9.15
CA ALA A 119 7.88 -9.50 -8.42
C ALA A 119 8.66 -9.97 -7.18
N VAL A 120 9.75 -9.27 -6.88
CA VAL A 120 10.52 -9.44 -5.66
C VAL A 120 9.69 -8.94 -4.47
N ALA A 121 9.59 -9.75 -3.42
CA ALA A 121 8.92 -9.36 -2.18
C ALA A 121 9.80 -8.41 -1.35
N ASP A 122 9.20 -7.34 -0.84
CA ASP A 122 9.87 -6.45 0.11
C ASP A 122 9.88 -7.08 1.51
N SER A 123 10.78 -6.60 2.36
CA SER A 123 10.98 -7.16 3.70
C SER A 123 10.63 -6.15 4.78
N LEU A 124 9.55 -6.38 5.51
CA LEU A 124 9.16 -5.59 6.68
C LEU A 124 9.58 -6.32 7.96
N THR A 125 10.28 -5.63 8.86
CA THR A 125 10.64 -6.12 10.19
C THR A 125 10.17 -5.14 11.26
N LEU A 126 9.41 -5.63 12.23
CA LEU A 126 9.01 -4.84 13.39
C LEU A 126 10.17 -4.80 14.39
N ALA A 127 10.44 -3.62 14.94
CA ALA A 127 11.43 -3.49 16.02
C ALA A 127 10.89 -4.04 17.35
N LYS A 128 9.56 -4.01 17.52
CA LYS A 128 8.87 -4.50 18.72
C LYS A 128 7.57 -5.20 18.29
N PRO A 129 7.19 -6.31 18.94
CA PRO A 129 5.92 -7.00 18.66
C PRO A 129 4.72 -6.05 18.71
N GLY A 130 3.86 -6.10 17.69
CA GLY A 130 2.58 -5.40 17.69
C GLY A 130 2.64 -3.89 17.47
N THR A 131 3.79 -3.33 17.09
CA THR A 131 3.93 -1.88 16.79
C THR A 131 4.81 -1.63 15.57
N MET A 132 4.50 -0.54 14.85
CA MET A 132 5.31 -0.04 13.74
C MET A 132 6.41 0.94 14.19
N ASP A 133 6.47 1.30 15.47
CA ASP A 133 7.50 2.21 15.98
C ASP A 133 8.90 1.60 15.86
N GLY A 134 9.72 2.20 15.00
CA GLY A 134 11.06 1.72 14.66
C GLY A 134 11.07 0.56 13.67
N ALA A 135 9.91 0.12 13.15
CA ALA A 135 9.86 -0.90 12.12
C ALA A 135 10.60 -0.43 10.85
N THR A 136 11.18 -1.38 10.12
CA THR A 136 11.96 -1.11 8.91
C THR A 136 11.41 -1.91 7.76
N LEU A 137 11.11 -1.25 6.64
CA LEU A 137 10.86 -1.87 5.35
C LEU A 137 12.09 -1.70 4.47
N ILE A 138 12.58 -2.82 3.94
CA ILE A 138 13.55 -2.85 2.85
C ILE A 138 12.74 -3.08 1.57
N ARG A 139 12.57 -2.02 0.78
CA ARG A 139 11.83 -2.02 -0.47
C ARG A 139 12.78 -2.22 -1.63
N PHE A 140 12.56 -3.25 -2.44
CA PHE A 140 13.35 -3.54 -3.63
C PHE A 140 12.76 -2.87 -4.86
N ASN A 141 13.55 -2.81 -5.93
CA ASN A 141 12.98 -2.62 -7.26
C ASN A 141 12.17 -3.87 -7.63
N ARG A 142 11.01 -3.67 -8.27
CA ARG A 142 10.03 -4.74 -8.55
C ARG A 142 10.66 -6.04 -9.06
N ASN A 143 11.63 -5.93 -9.97
CA ASN A 143 12.27 -7.07 -10.63
C ASN A 143 13.73 -7.27 -10.22
N SER A 144 14.21 -6.61 -9.16
CA SER A 144 15.61 -6.69 -8.74
C SER A 144 15.85 -6.44 -7.25
N VAL A 145 16.59 -7.35 -6.63
CA VAL A 145 17.09 -7.23 -5.25
C VAL A 145 18.32 -6.31 -5.09
N THR A 146 18.89 -5.80 -6.20
CA THR A 146 20.18 -5.07 -6.17
C THR A 146 20.04 -3.62 -5.73
N THR A 147 18.84 -3.05 -5.87
CA THR A 147 18.55 -1.67 -5.47
C THR A 147 17.47 -1.73 -4.43
N ALA A 148 17.80 -1.28 -3.23
CA ALA A 148 16.90 -1.29 -2.09
C ALA A 148 16.83 0.09 -1.46
N GLU A 149 15.62 0.49 -1.11
CA GLU A 149 15.33 1.66 -0.30
C GLU A 149 14.92 1.20 1.11
N THR A 150 15.50 1.83 2.12
CA THR A 150 15.12 1.58 3.51
C THR A 150 14.13 2.65 3.95
N VAL A 151 12.99 2.22 4.47
CA VAL A 151 11.95 3.07 5.05
C VAL A 151 11.81 2.72 6.52
N THR A 152 11.95 3.71 7.40
CA THR A 152 11.77 3.54 8.85
C THR A 152 10.44 4.14 9.28
N PHE A 153 9.67 3.39 10.05
CA PHE A 153 8.34 3.80 10.51
C PHE A 153 8.33 4.33 11.94
N SER A 154 7.42 5.27 12.20
CA SER A 154 7.19 5.86 13.51
C SER A 154 5.80 6.48 13.59
N GLY A 155 5.10 6.30 14.71
CA GLY A 155 3.81 6.92 14.96
C GLY A 155 2.75 6.65 13.88
N ARG A 156 1.66 7.42 13.94
CA ARG A 156 0.58 7.35 12.95
C ARG A 156 0.79 8.37 11.83
N ALA A 157 0.40 8.01 10.61
CA ALA A 157 0.21 8.99 9.55
C ALA A 157 -1.18 9.65 9.69
N GLY A 158 -1.32 10.89 9.22
CA GLY A 158 -2.57 11.66 9.27
C GLY A 158 -3.59 11.26 8.20
N SER A 159 -3.56 10.01 7.74
CA SER A 159 -4.48 9.47 6.74
C SER A 159 -5.22 8.25 7.28
N THR A 160 -6.38 7.96 6.71
CA THR A 160 -7.16 6.77 7.02
C THR A 160 -7.48 6.01 5.74
N TRP A 161 -7.44 4.68 5.83
CA TRP A 161 -7.84 3.81 4.74
C TRP A 161 -9.33 3.56 4.88
N GLU A 162 -10.10 4.03 3.92
CA GLU A 162 -11.56 4.01 3.94
C GLU A 162 -12.15 2.81 3.18
N ASP A 163 -13.42 2.52 3.46
CA ASP A 163 -14.22 1.61 2.66
C ASP A 163 -14.71 2.31 1.37
N TYR A 164 -15.63 1.70 0.63
CA TYR A 164 -16.16 2.29 -0.58
C TYR A 164 -16.89 3.63 -0.32
N VAL A 165 -16.47 4.68 -1.00
CA VAL A 165 -17.04 6.03 -0.87
C VAL A 165 -17.76 6.42 -2.18
N PRO A 166 -19.11 6.40 -2.23
CA PRO A 166 -19.84 6.98 -3.36
C PRO A 166 -19.73 8.50 -3.35
N GLY A 167 -19.68 9.12 -4.52
CA GLY A 167 -19.53 10.57 -4.61
C GLY A 167 -19.24 11.07 -6.01
N LYS A 168 -19.01 12.36 -6.10
CA LYS A 168 -18.53 13.03 -7.31
C LYS A 168 -17.05 13.27 -7.16
N TYR A 169 -16.28 13.01 -8.21
CA TYR A 169 -14.83 13.06 -8.15
C TYR A 169 -14.26 13.90 -9.28
N PHE A 170 -13.18 14.60 -8.98
CA PHE A 170 -12.29 15.18 -9.98
C PHE A 170 -11.02 14.33 -10.07
N GLY A 171 -10.88 13.63 -11.19
CA GLY A 171 -9.66 12.93 -11.53
C GLY A 171 -8.61 13.84 -12.13
N SER A 172 -7.38 13.76 -11.62
CA SER A 172 -6.21 14.49 -12.09
C SER A 172 -5.08 13.53 -12.44
N LYS A 173 -4.31 13.90 -13.47
CA LYS A 173 -3.02 13.27 -13.80
C LYS A 173 -1.84 14.03 -13.23
N ASP A 174 -2.06 15.28 -12.82
CA ASP A 174 -1.05 16.01 -12.08
C ASP A 174 -1.18 15.64 -10.61
N ALA A 175 -0.06 15.20 -10.01
CA ALA A 175 0.02 14.97 -8.57
C ALA A 175 0.02 16.30 -7.78
N SER A 176 0.00 17.45 -8.48
CA SER A 176 0.02 18.75 -7.83
C SER A 176 -1.31 19.09 -7.16
N GLY A 177 -2.37 18.35 -7.49
CA GLY A 177 -3.74 18.67 -7.13
C GLY A 177 -4.27 19.92 -7.83
N GLY A 178 -3.41 20.84 -8.29
CA GLY A 178 -3.79 22.18 -8.69
C GLY A 178 -4.70 22.84 -7.64
N ASP A 179 -5.38 23.91 -8.01
CA ASP A 179 -6.57 24.35 -7.27
C ASP A 179 -7.73 23.41 -7.65
N TYR A 180 -7.68 22.13 -7.22
CA TYR A 180 -8.70 21.11 -7.54
C TYR A 180 -10.11 21.57 -7.14
N LEU A 181 -10.20 22.50 -6.19
CA LEU A 181 -11.44 23.17 -5.80
C LEU A 181 -12.12 23.92 -6.94
N LYS A 182 -11.39 24.28 -8.00
CA LYS A 182 -11.89 25.01 -9.17
C LYS A 182 -12.04 24.14 -10.42
N LYS A 183 -11.86 22.81 -10.28
CA LYS A 183 -11.98 21.87 -11.39
C LYS A 183 -13.34 21.17 -11.37
N ASP A 184 -13.88 20.93 -12.56
CA ASP A 184 -15.17 20.28 -12.73
C ASP A 184 -15.10 18.79 -12.39
N VAL A 185 -16.20 18.24 -11.90
CA VAL A 185 -16.36 16.79 -11.71
C VAL A 185 -16.13 16.11 -13.07
N ASN A 186 -15.36 15.02 -13.09
CA ASN A 186 -15.12 14.22 -14.29
C ASN A 186 -15.26 12.71 -14.08
N MET A 187 -15.71 12.33 -12.87
CA MET A 187 -16.05 10.97 -12.49
C MET A 187 -17.19 10.97 -11.46
N THR A 188 -18.08 10.00 -11.53
CA THR A 188 -19.05 9.73 -10.46
C THR A 188 -18.98 8.28 -10.00
N LEU A 189 -19.00 8.08 -8.69
CA LEU A 189 -19.13 6.78 -8.03
C LEU A 189 -20.50 6.68 -7.40
N SER A 190 -21.32 5.76 -7.87
CA SER A 190 -22.68 5.57 -7.39
C SER A 190 -22.73 4.58 -6.21
N PRO A 191 -23.79 4.60 -5.39
CA PRO A 191 -23.98 3.63 -4.31
C PRO A 191 -24.08 2.17 -4.78
N ASP A 192 -24.49 1.91 -6.02
CA ASP A 192 -24.53 0.57 -6.65
C ASP A 192 -23.16 0.12 -7.19
N LYS A 193 -22.07 0.78 -6.74
CA LYS A 193 -20.70 0.44 -7.11
C LYS A 193 -20.43 0.56 -8.61
N VAL A 194 -20.97 1.59 -9.25
CA VAL A 194 -20.66 1.92 -10.65
C VAL A 194 -19.83 3.20 -10.68
N ALA A 195 -18.69 3.13 -11.36
CA ALA A 195 -17.84 4.27 -11.68
C ALA A 195 -18.15 4.73 -13.10
N ASP A 196 -18.65 5.94 -13.27
CA ASP A 196 -18.85 6.58 -14.57
C ASP A 196 -17.75 7.62 -14.80
N PHE A 197 -16.92 7.40 -15.81
CA PHE A 197 -15.83 8.28 -16.20
C PHE A 197 -16.22 9.06 -17.44
N PHE A 198 -15.93 10.36 -17.44
CA PHE A 198 -16.21 11.24 -18.57
C PHE A 198 -15.04 12.19 -18.86
N GLN A 199 -13.82 11.70 -18.62
CA GLN A 199 -12.58 12.36 -18.97
C GLN A 199 -12.29 12.23 -20.48
N GLN A 200 -11.28 12.96 -20.95
CA GLN A 200 -10.88 12.91 -22.36
C GLN A 200 -10.31 11.55 -22.76
N ASP A 201 -9.57 10.89 -21.85
CA ASP A 201 -8.86 9.65 -22.11
C ASP A 201 -9.38 8.43 -21.34
N ILE A 202 -10.39 8.63 -20.50
CA ILE A 202 -11.13 7.58 -19.82
C ILE A 202 -12.61 7.93 -19.94
N ARG A 203 -13.38 7.07 -20.62
CA ARG A 203 -14.82 7.31 -20.82
C ARG A 203 -15.60 6.02 -20.76
N GLY A 204 -16.68 6.00 -19.98
CA GLY A 204 -17.61 4.89 -19.87
C GLY A 204 -17.82 4.42 -18.43
N GLN A 205 -18.63 3.38 -18.31
CA GLN A 205 -19.07 2.85 -17.02
C GLN A 205 -18.32 1.58 -16.64
N PHE A 206 -17.92 1.49 -15.39
CA PHE A 206 -17.17 0.37 -14.82
C PHE A 206 -17.85 -0.11 -13.55
N GLN A 207 -18.05 -1.41 -13.44
CA GLN A 207 -18.47 -2.06 -12.21
C GLN A 207 -17.27 -2.10 -11.26
N VAL A 208 -17.46 -1.58 -10.06
CA VAL A 208 -16.50 -1.64 -8.96
C VAL A 208 -16.81 -2.85 -8.10
N ALA A 209 -15.78 -3.62 -7.75
CA ALA A 209 -15.89 -4.77 -6.87
C ALA A 209 -14.77 -4.74 -5.84
N GLU A 210 -15.11 -4.96 -4.57
CA GLU A 210 -14.12 -5.15 -3.52
C GLU A 210 -13.59 -6.59 -3.61
N LYS A 211 -12.28 -6.74 -3.79
CA LYS A 211 -11.63 -8.04 -3.95
C LYS A 211 -10.74 -8.41 -2.77
N ALA A 212 -10.33 -7.41 -2.01
CA ALA A 212 -9.66 -7.52 -0.73
C ALA A 212 -10.11 -6.35 0.16
N PRO A 213 -10.00 -6.45 1.50
CA PRO A 213 -10.44 -5.40 2.43
C PRO A 213 -9.94 -4.01 2.03
N GLY A 214 -10.87 -3.13 1.63
CA GLY A 214 -10.59 -1.76 1.20
C GLY A 214 -9.83 -1.64 -0.14
N MET A 215 -9.73 -2.71 -0.93
CA MET A 215 -9.13 -2.72 -2.27
C MET A 215 -10.15 -3.14 -3.32
N PHE A 216 -10.23 -2.35 -4.39
CA PHE A 216 -11.28 -2.44 -5.38
C PHE A 216 -10.70 -2.68 -6.78
N THR A 217 -11.40 -3.47 -7.59
CA THR A 217 -11.12 -3.67 -9.02
C THR A 217 -12.26 -3.12 -9.85
N PHE A 218 -11.98 -2.85 -11.13
CA PHE A 218 -12.94 -2.26 -12.05
C PHE A 218 -13.13 -3.15 -13.27
N ALA A 219 -14.38 -3.40 -13.67
CA ALA A 219 -14.72 -4.15 -14.87
C ALA A 219 -15.60 -3.30 -15.80
N ALA A 220 -15.24 -3.18 -17.07
CA ALA A 220 -16.04 -2.43 -18.04
C ALA A 220 -17.46 -3.02 -18.16
N LYS A 221 -18.49 -2.18 -18.06
CA LYS A 221 -19.90 -2.61 -18.19
C LYS A 221 -20.35 -2.74 -19.64
N SER A 222 -19.62 -2.15 -20.59
CA SER A 222 -20.01 -2.16 -22.00
C SER A 222 -18.79 -2.19 -22.93
N PRO A 223 -18.91 -2.86 -24.09
CA PRO A 223 -17.92 -2.73 -25.16
C PRO A 223 -17.92 -1.27 -25.66
N GLY A 224 -16.74 -0.69 -25.88
CA GLY A 224 -16.58 0.69 -26.33
C GLY A 224 -16.14 1.70 -25.26
N ASN A 225 -15.89 1.26 -24.02
CA ASN A 225 -15.22 2.10 -23.03
C ASN A 225 -13.82 2.52 -23.52
N LEU A 226 -13.51 3.82 -23.39
CA LEU A 226 -12.19 4.37 -23.65
C LEU A 226 -11.33 4.30 -22.39
N GLY A 227 -10.05 3.95 -22.54
CA GLY A 227 -9.08 3.96 -21.43
C GLY A 227 -9.18 2.77 -20.48
N ASN A 228 -9.63 1.60 -20.94
CA ASN A 228 -9.72 0.39 -20.13
C ASN A 228 -8.38 0.01 -19.47
N ASP A 229 -7.26 0.20 -20.17
CA ASP A 229 -5.89 0.00 -19.68
C ASP A 229 -5.49 0.93 -18.53
N LYS A 230 -6.26 2.01 -18.31
CA LYS A 230 -6.04 2.97 -17.22
C LYS A 230 -6.91 2.70 -15.99
N VAL A 231 -7.86 1.76 -16.09
CA VAL A 231 -8.86 1.51 -15.05
C VAL A 231 -8.92 0.03 -14.67
N VAL A 232 -9.09 -0.87 -15.63
CA VAL A 232 -9.36 -2.30 -15.38
C VAL A 232 -8.15 -3.04 -14.82
N THR A 233 -6.94 -2.61 -15.15
CA THR A 233 -5.68 -3.20 -14.66
C THR A 233 -5.25 -2.64 -13.30
N ARG A 234 -6.04 -1.73 -12.70
CA ARG A 234 -5.63 -0.96 -11.53
C ARG A 234 -6.36 -1.41 -10.27
N ILE A 235 -5.70 -1.17 -9.14
CA ILE A 235 -6.25 -1.40 -7.81
C ILE A 235 -6.72 -0.04 -7.28
N GLY A 236 -8.02 0.08 -7.05
CA GLY A 236 -8.65 1.22 -6.39
C GLY A 236 -8.52 1.14 -4.89
N VAL A 237 -8.11 2.22 -4.25
CA VAL A 237 -8.03 2.36 -2.79
C VAL A 237 -8.61 3.70 -2.41
N PHE A 238 -9.49 3.73 -1.40
CA PHE A 238 -10.01 4.98 -0.83
C PHE A 238 -9.17 5.38 0.37
N VAL A 239 -8.64 6.60 0.34
CA VAL A 239 -7.84 7.15 1.42
C VAL A 239 -8.37 8.53 1.75
N ASP A 240 -8.67 8.79 3.02
CA ASP A 240 -8.91 10.15 3.49
C ASP A 240 -7.59 10.74 3.98
N ILE A 241 -7.27 11.92 3.49
CA ILE A 241 -6.26 12.76 4.11
C ILE A 241 -6.98 13.62 5.14
N VAL A 242 -6.60 13.47 6.42
CA VAL A 242 -7.10 14.36 7.48
C VAL A 242 -6.46 15.73 7.30
N ASN A 243 -7.01 16.50 6.37
CA ASN A 243 -6.86 17.93 6.30
C ASN A 243 -7.86 18.56 7.27
N TRP A 244 -7.48 19.69 7.85
CA TRP A 244 -8.13 20.35 8.97
C TRP A 244 -9.68 20.37 8.88
N LYS A 245 -10.36 19.59 9.71
CA LYS A 245 -11.77 19.85 10.03
C LYS A 245 -11.87 21.14 10.85
N PRO A 246 -12.89 21.99 10.59
CA PRO A 246 -14.21 21.54 10.15
C PRO A 246 -14.55 21.77 8.67
N ILE A 247 -13.64 22.21 7.80
CA ILE A 247 -14.11 22.74 6.50
C ILE A 247 -14.17 21.67 5.39
N PHE A 248 -13.16 20.81 5.16
CA PHE A 248 -13.24 19.76 4.13
C PHE A 248 -12.34 18.54 4.42
N THR A 249 -12.89 17.33 4.45
CA THR A 249 -12.15 16.07 4.23
C THR A 249 -11.99 15.89 2.72
N THR A 250 -10.82 15.43 2.27
CA THR A 250 -10.63 15.09 0.85
C THR A 250 -10.49 13.58 0.82
N GLU A 251 -11.63 12.91 0.64
CA GLU A 251 -11.65 11.49 0.33
C GLU A 251 -11.10 11.31 -1.08
N GLU A 252 -10.13 10.42 -1.22
CA GLU A 252 -9.41 10.23 -2.48
C GLU A 252 -9.50 8.78 -2.91
N LEU A 253 -9.97 8.58 -4.13
CA LEU A 253 -9.77 7.31 -4.82
C LEU A 253 -8.41 7.37 -5.53
N LEU A 254 -7.55 6.41 -5.18
CA LEU A 254 -6.25 6.21 -5.82
C LEU A 254 -6.34 4.96 -6.69
N LEU A 255 -6.11 5.11 -7.99
CA LEU A 255 -5.97 4.00 -8.95
C LEU A 255 -4.50 3.64 -9.11
N ILE A 256 -4.05 2.70 -8.29
CA ILE A 256 -2.67 2.21 -8.28
C ILE A 256 -2.45 1.33 -9.51
N ASN A 257 -1.45 1.67 -10.35
CA ASN A 257 -0.95 0.76 -11.37
C ASN A 257 -0.01 -0.24 -10.71
N PRO A 258 -0.34 -1.55 -10.72
CA PRO A 258 0.54 -2.57 -10.19
C PRO A 258 1.92 -2.55 -10.84
N ASP A 259 2.01 -2.30 -12.15
CA ASP A 259 3.24 -2.49 -12.93
C ASP A 259 4.16 -1.27 -12.93
N ASP A 260 3.62 -0.08 -12.65
CA ASP A 260 4.37 1.17 -12.55
C ASP A 260 3.87 2.00 -11.37
N ALA A 261 4.63 2.00 -10.27
CA ALA A 261 4.28 2.74 -9.06
C ALA A 261 4.14 4.25 -9.28
N ARG A 262 4.72 4.81 -10.35
CA ARG A 262 4.63 6.24 -10.68
C ARG A 262 3.43 6.61 -11.53
N ASP A 263 2.74 5.61 -12.06
CA ASP A 263 1.53 5.79 -12.83
C ASP A 263 0.32 5.59 -11.91
N VAL A 264 -0.15 6.68 -11.32
CA VAL A 264 -1.26 6.67 -10.35
C VAL A 264 -2.36 7.60 -10.83
N GLY A 265 -3.59 7.10 -10.86
CA GLY A 265 -4.76 7.94 -11.08
C GLY A 265 -5.25 8.52 -9.76
N PHE A 266 -5.25 9.85 -9.63
CA PHE A 266 -5.75 10.54 -8.42
C PHE A 266 -7.15 11.06 -8.66
N TYR A 267 -8.09 10.75 -7.77
CA TYR A 267 -9.47 11.20 -7.86
C TYR A 267 -9.91 11.80 -6.53
N TYR A 268 -10.17 13.10 -6.53
CA TYR A 268 -10.49 13.87 -5.33
C TYR A 268 -12.00 14.05 -5.21
N GLU A 269 -12.60 13.69 -4.07
CA GLU A 269 -14.03 13.88 -3.82
C GLU A 269 -14.41 15.38 -3.90
N ARG A 270 -15.59 15.65 -4.48
CA ARG A 270 -16.20 16.95 -4.63
C ARG A 270 -17.53 16.95 -3.87
N ARG A 271 -17.57 17.69 -2.77
CA ARG A 271 -18.77 17.94 -1.96
C ARG A 271 -19.48 19.20 -2.41
#